data_AF-A0A956FLF0-F1
#
_entry.id   AF-A0A956FLF0-F1
#
_cell.length_a   1.000
_cell.length_b   1.000
_cell.length_c   1.000
_cell.angle_alpha   90.00
_cell.angle_beta   90.00
_cell.angle_gamma   90.00
#
_symmetry.space_group_name_H-M   'P 1'
#
loop_
_entity.id
_entity.type
_entity.pdbx_description
1 polymer ?
#
loop_
_entity_poly.entity_id
_entity_poly.type
_entity_poly.pdbx_seq_one_letter_code
_entity_poly.pdbx_strand_id
1 'polypeptide(L)'
;MKIRPLLLIIAALSLAPSCKGEDPPPAAPDPECGNGLLEAGETCEGLPPPVGCDMTTCTVDPDYSCIPMFPVPAEGDSGGPVEPMEVMSTCELLDHCGDGIVDPDEDCDDGDMTVGDGCSGCRIDPLWTCTGEPSDCFQCGDGFLDPGEECDDGEQMDPPMYANQGCEQCTIQPGWECYDMLPSLCGPICGDGIWLHEGLSVGFAEGCDDGNLVDDDGCNASCVVETDCECTGMEGGTSTCVCGVGDSSGTDTGGTDTGGTDTGGSSTGGSSTG
;
A
#
# COMPACT_ATOMS: atom_id res chain seq x y z
N MET A 1 45.97 -30.52 -104.85
CA MET A 1 45.36 -29.19 -104.64
C MET A 1 44.24 -29.32 -103.61
N LYS A 2 44.30 -28.54 -102.52
CA LYS A 2 43.36 -28.54 -101.39
C LYS A 2 42.11 -27.74 -101.73
N ILE A 3 40.94 -28.36 -101.59
CA ILE A 3 39.62 -27.71 -101.67
C ILE A 3 39.29 -27.17 -100.27
N ARG A 4 39.00 -25.87 -100.17
CA ARG A 4 38.67 -25.15 -98.92
C ARG A 4 37.21 -25.42 -98.52
N PRO A 5 36.88 -25.63 -97.24
CA PRO A 5 35.50 -25.68 -96.80
C PRO A 5 34.95 -24.26 -96.63
N LEU A 6 33.71 -24.06 -97.08
CA LEU A 6 32.93 -22.84 -96.96
C LEU A 6 32.35 -22.77 -95.53
N LEU A 7 32.83 -21.83 -94.72
CA LEU A 7 32.32 -21.59 -93.37
C LEU A 7 31.10 -20.65 -93.47
N LEU A 8 29.90 -21.16 -93.16
CA LEU A 8 28.69 -20.35 -92.99
C LEU A 8 28.79 -19.57 -91.68
N ILE A 9 28.82 -18.23 -91.76
CA ILE A 9 28.70 -17.34 -90.60
C ILE A 9 27.23 -16.94 -90.49
N ILE A 10 26.53 -17.51 -89.51
CA ILE A 10 25.19 -17.07 -89.11
C ILE A 10 25.39 -15.88 -88.16
N ALA A 11 25.12 -14.67 -88.64
CA ALA A 11 25.05 -13.48 -87.79
C ALA A 11 23.75 -13.53 -86.99
N ALA A 12 23.85 -13.82 -85.69
CA ALA A 12 22.74 -13.66 -84.75
C ALA A 12 22.49 -12.15 -84.56
N LEU A 13 21.44 -11.64 -85.21
CA LEU A 13 20.93 -10.29 -84.99
C LEU A 13 20.18 -10.29 -83.65
N SER A 14 20.85 -9.86 -82.59
CA SER A 14 20.23 -9.57 -81.29
C SER A 14 19.34 -8.34 -81.43
N LEU A 15 18.04 -8.55 -81.65
CA LEU A 15 17.04 -7.54 -81.33
C LEU A 15 16.78 -7.60 -79.82
N ALA A 16 17.51 -6.78 -79.06
CA ALA A 16 17.03 -6.39 -77.74
C ALA A 16 15.78 -5.51 -77.93
N PRO A 17 14.61 -5.87 -77.38
CA PRO A 17 13.51 -4.92 -77.30
C PRO A 17 13.95 -3.74 -76.45
N SER A 18 13.97 -2.56 -77.07
CA SER A 18 14.18 -1.29 -76.40
C SER A 18 13.04 -1.08 -75.40
N CYS A 19 13.28 -1.29 -74.11
CA CYS A 19 12.41 -0.77 -73.05
C CYS A 19 12.46 0.76 -73.12
N LYS A 20 11.51 1.35 -73.83
CA LYS A 20 11.22 2.77 -73.72
C LYS A 20 10.59 2.93 -72.34
N GLY A 21 11.28 3.62 -71.44
CA GLY A 21 10.87 3.78 -70.05
C GLY A 21 9.40 4.12 -69.93
N GLU A 22 8.68 3.30 -69.19
CA GLU A 22 7.40 3.67 -68.60
C GLU A 22 7.66 4.94 -67.78
N ASP A 23 6.81 5.95 -67.94
CA ASP A 23 6.86 7.14 -67.09
C ASP A 23 6.95 6.70 -65.62
N PRO A 24 7.79 7.33 -64.78
CA PRO A 24 7.84 6.97 -63.37
C PRO A 24 6.42 7.02 -62.82
N PRO A 25 6.03 6.03 -61.99
CA PRO A 25 4.71 6.04 -61.38
C PRO A 25 4.48 7.42 -60.75
N PRO A 26 3.25 7.96 -60.83
CA PRO A 26 2.93 9.21 -60.19
C PRO A 26 3.45 9.16 -58.75
N ALA A 27 4.07 10.24 -58.30
CA ALA A 27 4.51 10.34 -56.91
C ALA A 27 3.33 9.93 -56.03
N ALA A 28 3.59 9.05 -55.06
CA ALA A 28 2.59 8.73 -54.06
C ALA A 28 2.06 10.05 -53.48
N PRO A 29 0.75 10.14 -53.17
CA PRO A 29 0.23 11.30 -52.47
C PRO A 29 1.05 11.57 -51.21
N ASP A 30 1.13 12.84 -50.81
CA ASP A 30 1.74 13.19 -49.53
C ASP A 30 0.96 12.46 -48.41
N PRO A 31 1.63 11.96 -47.36
CA PRO A 31 1.00 11.19 -46.30
C PRO A 31 -0.09 12.01 -45.59
N GLU A 32 -1.26 11.40 -45.37
CA GLU A 32 -2.46 12.03 -44.81
C GLU A 32 -2.91 11.36 -43.50
N CYS A 33 -2.60 11.99 -42.37
CA CYS A 33 -3.02 11.54 -41.04
C CYS A 33 -4.51 11.22 -40.91
N GLY A 34 -4.83 10.03 -40.39
CA GLY A 34 -6.22 9.67 -40.07
C GLY A 34 -7.03 9.21 -41.28
N ASN A 35 -6.35 8.82 -42.34
CA ASN A 35 -6.96 8.15 -43.49
C ASN A 35 -7.08 6.63 -43.25
N GLY A 36 -6.49 6.10 -42.16
CA GLY A 36 -6.53 4.68 -41.80
C GLY A 36 -5.44 3.83 -42.47
N LEU A 37 -4.41 4.49 -43.05
CA LEU A 37 -3.30 3.85 -43.74
C LEU A 37 -1.99 4.31 -43.12
N LEU A 38 -1.18 3.39 -42.60
CA LEU A 38 0.12 3.74 -42.02
C LEU A 38 1.13 4.06 -43.14
N GLU A 39 1.39 5.34 -43.37
CA GLU A 39 2.23 5.85 -44.46
C GLU A 39 3.66 6.20 -43.98
N ALA A 40 4.55 6.51 -44.94
CA ALA A 40 5.95 6.76 -44.64
C ALA A 40 6.14 8.07 -43.86
N GLY A 41 6.48 7.94 -42.58
CA GLY A 41 6.68 9.08 -41.66
C GLY A 41 5.67 9.13 -40.52
N GLU A 42 4.64 8.28 -40.55
CA GLU A 42 3.64 8.15 -39.50
C GLU A 42 4.02 7.01 -38.55
N THR A 43 3.61 7.13 -37.29
CA THR A 43 3.84 6.10 -36.26
C THR A 43 2.54 5.53 -35.69
N CYS A 44 1.39 6.12 -36.02
CA CYS A 44 0.04 5.66 -35.68
C CYS A 44 -0.98 6.23 -36.68
N GLU A 45 -2.18 5.65 -36.73
CA GLU A 45 -3.27 6.04 -37.63
C GLU A 45 -4.64 6.00 -36.93
N GLY A 46 -5.53 6.94 -37.26
CA GLY A 46 -6.75 7.21 -36.50
C GLY A 46 -8.06 7.12 -37.29
N LEU A 47 -8.85 6.09 -37.04
CA LEU A 47 -10.28 6.05 -37.34
C LEU A 47 -11.05 5.75 -36.03
N PRO A 48 -12.27 6.30 -35.86
CA PRO A 48 -12.60 7.43 -34.97
C PRO A 48 -12.07 7.32 -33.53
N PRO A 49 -11.93 8.46 -32.81
CA PRO A 49 -10.71 8.83 -32.09
C PRO A 49 -10.11 7.66 -31.27
N PRO A 50 -9.02 7.02 -31.72
CA PRO A 50 -8.26 6.17 -30.82
C PRO A 50 -7.55 7.07 -29.80
N VAL A 51 -7.61 6.66 -28.54
CA VAL A 51 -6.82 7.26 -27.47
C VAL A 51 -5.35 6.94 -27.76
N GLY A 52 -4.43 7.91 -27.72
CA GLY A 52 -3.00 7.65 -27.85
C GLY A 52 -2.31 7.97 -29.18
N CYS A 53 -2.97 8.67 -30.09
CA CYS A 53 -2.36 9.10 -31.36
C CYS A 53 -2.70 10.58 -31.66
N ASP A 54 -1.67 11.41 -31.81
CA ASP A 54 -1.84 12.82 -32.18
C ASP A 54 -2.22 12.93 -33.66
N MET A 55 -3.46 13.36 -33.92
CA MET A 55 -4.03 13.51 -35.27
C MET A 55 -3.46 14.68 -36.08
N THR A 56 -2.57 15.49 -35.51
CA THR A 56 -1.88 16.60 -36.19
C THR A 56 -0.48 16.23 -36.65
N THR A 57 0.19 15.35 -35.92
CA THR A 57 1.58 14.94 -36.19
C THR A 57 1.72 13.45 -36.56
N CYS A 58 0.66 12.65 -36.39
CA CYS A 58 0.65 11.19 -36.57
C CYS A 58 1.74 10.50 -35.74
N THR A 59 1.98 11.06 -34.55
CA THR A 59 2.90 10.53 -33.56
C THR A 59 2.14 9.86 -32.44
N VAL A 60 2.64 8.71 -31.98
CA VAL A 60 2.13 8.08 -30.75
C VAL A 60 2.29 9.05 -29.58
N ASP A 61 1.24 9.20 -28.79
CA ASP A 61 1.29 9.97 -27.55
C ASP A 61 2.30 9.31 -26.58
N PRO A 62 3.00 10.08 -25.73
CA PRO A 62 4.09 9.57 -24.90
C PRO A 62 3.71 8.36 -24.01
N ASP A 63 2.45 8.24 -23.60
CA ASP A 63 1.96 7.21 -22.67
C ASP A 63 1.29 6.03 -23.39
N TYR A 64 1.48 5.92 -24.70
CA TYR A 64 0.80 4.92 -25.52
C TYR A 64 1.79 4.11 -26.37
N SER A 65 1.40 2.87 -26.64
CA SER A 65 2.07 2.00 -27.60
C SER A 65 1.05 1.53 -28.63
N CYS A 66 1.32 1.82 -29.90
CA CYS A 66 0.44 1.45 -31.00
C CYS A 66 0.95 0.19 -31.70
N ILE A 67 0.12 -0.85 -31.72
CA ILE A 67 0.42 -2.10 -32.43
C ILE A 67 -0.28 -2.06 -33.80
N PRO A 68 0.46 -2.25 -34.91
CA PRO A 68 -0.16 -2.40 -36.22
C PRO A 68 -0.94 -3.72 -36.26
N MET A 69 -2.28 -3.65 -36.34
CA MET A 69 -3.08 -4.84 -36.57
C MET A 69 -3.11 -5.17 -38.05
N PHE A 70 -2.53 -6.31 -38.41
CA PHE A 70 -2.71 -6.88 -39.73
C PHE A 70 -4.16 -7.35 -39.86
N PRO A 71 -4.91 -6.96 -40.92
CA PRO A 71 -6.26 -7.46 -41.13
C PRO A 71 -6.21 -8.98 -41.27
N VAL A 72 -7.00 -9.67 -40.44
CA VAL A 72 -7.22 -11.11 -40.58
C VAL A 72 -7.85 -11.32 -41.96
N PRO A 73 -7.27 -12.14 -42.85
CA PRO A 73 -7.85 -12.34 -44.17
C PRO A 73 -9.27 -12.87 -43.99
N ALA A 74 -10.25 -12.15 -44.55
CA ALA A 74 -11.63 -12.60 -44.54
C ALA A 74 -11.68 -14.00 -45.14
N GLU A 75 -12.03 -14.99 -44.32
CA GLU A 75 -12.17 -16.38 -44.72
C GLU A 75 -13.29 -16.48 -45.78
N GLY A 76 -12.94 -16.32 -47.07
CA GLY A 76 -13.82 -16.67 -48.17
C GLY A 76 -13.93 -15.73 -49.38
N ASP A 77 -12.83 -15.19 -49.93
CA ASP A 77 -12.92 -14.72 -51.33
C ASP A 77 -11.69 -15.05 -52.19
N SER A 78 -12.01 -15.50 -53.40
CA SER A 78 -11.12 -16.08 -54.40
C SER A 78 -10.35 -15.00 -55.18
N GLY A 79 -9.10 -14.76 -54.78
CA GLY A 79 -7.99 -14.48 -55.70
C GLY A 79 -8.12 -13.25 -56.61
N GLY A 80 -8.52 -12.10 -56.07
CA GLY A 80 -8.26 -10.79 -56.70
C GLY A 80 -6.86 -10.24 -56.33
N PRO A 81 -6.30 -9.27 -57.07
CA PRO A 81 -5.15 -8.50 -56.59
C PRO A 81 -5.54 -7.82 -55.28
N VAL A 82 -4.82 -8.12 -54.21
CA VAL A 82 -4.97 -7.42 -52.93
C VAL A 82 -4.47 -5.99 -53.14
N GLU A 83 -5.38 -5.02 -53.08
CA GLU A 83 -5.05 -3.60 -52.86
C GLU A 83 -4.18 -3.50 -51.57
N PRO A 84 -3.29 -2.49 -51.43
CA PRO A 84 -2.41 -2.39 -50.27
C PRO A 84 -3.23 -2.49 -48.97
N MET A 85 -2.83 -3.45 -48.14
CA MET A 85 -3.52 -3.84 -46.91
C MET A 85 -3.72 -2.61 -46.00
N GLU A 86 -4.97 -2.31 -45.65
CA GLU A 86 -5.32 -1.32 -44.62
C GLU A 86 -4.77 -1.82 -43.28
N VAL A 87 -3.74 -1.18 -42.74
CA VAL A 87 -3.16 -1.50 -41.43
C VAL A 87 -3.78 -0.56 -40.41
N MET A 88 -4.76 -1.06 -39.67
CA MET A 88 -5.37 -0.30 -38.58
C MET A 88 -4.45 -0.37 -37.36
N SER A 89 -4.14 0.77 -36.74
CA SER A 89 -3.36 0.82 -35.50
C SER A 89 -4.30 0.99 -34.31
N THR A 90 -4.21 0.09 -33.33
CA THR A 90 -4.80 0.32 -32.01
C THR A 90 -3.69 0.68 -31.05
N CYS A 91 -3.89 1.78 -30.34
CA CYS A 91 -2.99 2.24 -29.30
C CYS A 91 -3.54 1.78 -27.95
N GLU A 92 -2.71 1.10 -27.19
CA GLU A 92 -2.97 0.75 -25.80
C GLU A 92 -2.12 1.67 -24.93
N LEU A 93 -2.63 2.05 -23.76
CA LEU A 93 -1.83 2.74 -22.77
C LEU A 93 -0.64 1.83 -22.45
N LEU A 94 0.59 2.36 -22.42
CA LEU A 94 1.67 1.69 -21.75
C LEU A 94 1.26 1.67 -20.28
N ASP A 95 0.71 0.54 -19.81
CA ASP A 95 0.55 0.33 -18.38
C ASP A 95 1.99 0.23 -17.86
N HIS A 96 2.49 1.34 -17.31
CA HIS A 96 3.81 1.41 -16.68
C HIS A 96 3.90 0.46 -15.48
N CYS A 97 2.73 0.03 -15.03
CA CYS A 97 2.57 -0.88 -13.95
C CYS A 97 3.32 -2.19 -14.07
N GLY A 98 4.16 -2.43 -13.07
CA GLY A 98 4.99 -3.62 -12.93
C GLY A 98 6.39 -3.45 -13.52
N ASP A 99 6.85 -2.21 -13.76
CA ASP A 99 8.21 -1.93 -14.21
C ASP A 99 9.17 -1.59 -13.05
N GLY A 100 8.62 -1.45 -11.84
CA GLY A 100 9.32 -1.18 -10.60
C GLY A 100 9.59 0.31 -10.35
N ILE A 101 8.99 1.21 -11.11
CA ILE A 101 9.10 2.66 -10.98
C ILE A 101 7.72 3.22 -10.69
N VAL A 102 7.54 3.98 -9.59
CA VAL A 102 6.22 4.54 -9.25
C VAL A 102 6.01 5.83 -10.04
N ASP A 103 5.26 5.74 -11.13
CA ASP A 103 4.95 6.88 -11.99
C ASP A 103 3.90 7.84 -11.36
N PRO A 104 3.77 9.09 -11.86
CA PRO A 104 2.89 10.09 -11.24
C PRO A 104 1.40 9.71 -11.11
N ASP A 105 0.94 8.72 -11.87
CA ASP A 105 -0.44 8.23 -11.87
C ASP A 105 -0.64 6.92 -11.08
N GLU A 106 0.44 6.37 -10.51
CA GLU A 106 0.49 5.11 -9.77
C GLU A 106 0.53 5.36 -8.26
N ASP A 107 -0.18 4.53 -7.48
CA ASP A 107 -0.08 4.55 -6.02
C ASP A 107 1.04 3.61 -5.51
N CYS A 108 1.44 2.64 -6.34
CA CYS A 108 2.50 1.66 -6.10
C CYS A 108 2.94 1.05 -7.44
N ASP A 109 4.12 0.43 -7.47
CA ASP A 109 4.62 -0.46 -8.52
C ASP A 109 5.64 -1.43 -7.91
N ASP A 110 5.27 -2.69 -7.67
CA ASP A 110 6.12 -3.71 -7.04
C ASP A 110 7.01 -4.49 -8.02
N GLY A 111 7.07 -4.04 -9.28
CA GLY A 111 7.90 -4.62 -10.32
C GLY A 111 7.32 -5.87 -10.97
N ASP A 112 6.04 -6.19 -10.73
CA ASP A 112 5.31 -7.15 -11.55
C ASP A 112 3.80 -6.82 -11.70
N MET A 113 3.02 -7.75 -12.27
CA MET A 113 1.57 -7.56 -12.53
C MET A 113 0.74 -8.64 -11.82
N THR A 114 1.30 -9.23 -10.77
CA THR A 114 0.59 -10.18 -9.92
C THR A 114 -0.52 -9.44 -9.20
N VAL A 115 -1.62 -10.16 -8.92
CA VAL A 115 -2.80 -9.57 -8.29
C VAL A 115 -2.89 -10.15 -6.89
N GLY A 116 -3.03 -9.27 -5.89
CA GLY A 116 -3.23 -9.65 -4.48
C GLY A 116 -1.96 -9.84 -3.67
N ASP A 117 -0.82 -9.34 -4.15
CA ASP A 117 0.45 -9.22 -3.43
C ASP A 117 0.76 -7.79 -2.97
N GLY A 118 -0.23 -6.90 -3.08
CA GLY A 118 -0.19 -5.56 -2.51
C GLY A 118 -0.26 -4.44 -3.53
N CYS A 119 0.12 -4.70 -4.78
CA CYS A 119 0.04 -3.71 -5.85
C CYS A 119 -0.70 -4.23 -7.09
N SER A 120 -2.03 -4.19 -7.06
CA SER A 120 -2.84 -4.66 -8.19
C SER A 120 -3.24 -3.52 -9.13
N GLY A 121 -2.72 -3.54 -10.36
CA GLY A 121 -3.01 -2.49 -11.36
C GLY A 121 -2.57 -1.11 -10.89
N CYS A 122 -1.43 -1.06 -10.20
CA CYS A 122 -0.77 0.13 -9.67
C CYS A 122 -1.63 0.97 -8.74
N ARG A 123 -2.52 0.24 -8.05
CA ARG A 123 -3.27 0.68 -6.89
C ARG A 123 -2.89 -0.24 -5.75
N ILE A 124 -2.62 0.37 -4.60
CA ILE A 124 -2.38 -0.39 -3.37
C ILE A 124 -3.63 -1.21 -3.06
N ASP A 125 -3.45 -2.51 -2.88
CA ASP A 125 -4.54 -3.41 -2.55
C ASP A 125 -5.16 -3.04 -1.20
N PRO A 126 -6.47 -3.26 -1.00
CA PRO A 126 -7.08 -3.02 0.30
C PRO A 126 -6.36 -3.79 1.41
N LEU A 127 -6.05 -3.09 2.52
CA LEU A 127 -5.33 -3.61 3.68
C LEU A 127 -3.81 -3.82 3.48
N TRP A 128 -3.27 -3.39 2.35
CA TRP A 128 -1.83 -3.35 2.12
C TRP A 128 -1.28 -1.95 2.32
N THR A 129 0.00 -1.90 2.69
CA THR A 129 0.82 -0.70 2.66
C THR A 129 2.00 -0.97 1.76
N CYS A 130 2.25 -0.09 0.81
CA CYS A 130 3.37 -0.18 -0.11
C CYS A 130 4.28 1.04 0.09
N THR A 131 5.59 0.82 0.15
CA THR A 131 6.56 1.91 0.26
C THR A 131 7.78 1.65 -0.63
N GLY A 132 8.48 2.71 -1.04
CA GLY A 132 9.69 2.58 -1.84
C GLY A 132 9.47 2.57 -3.35
N GLU A 133 10.56 2.34 -4.08
CA GLU A 133 10.62 2.22 -5.54
C GLU A 133 11.76 1.23 -5.89
N PRO A 134 11.46 0.00 -6.34
CA PRO A 134 10.14 -0.61 -6.47
C PRO A 134 9.38 -0.64 -5.13
N SER A 135 8.05 -0.66 -5.21
CA SER A 135 7.18 -0.74 -4.05
C SER A 135 7.35 -2.08 -3.34
N ASP A 136 7.83 -2.05 -2.11
CA ASP A 136 7.75 -3.18 -1.19
C ASP A 136 6.40 -3.09 -0.47
N CYS A 137 5.52 -4.05 -0.76
CA CYS A 137 4.18 -4.12 -0.18
C CYS A 137 4.08 -5.16 0.94
N PHE A 138 3.42 -4.78 2.03
CA PHE A 138 3.18 -5.62 3.20
C PHE A 138 1.74 -5.41 3.72
N GLN A 139 1.25 -6.39 4.50
CA GLN A 139 -0.09 -6.34 5.08
C GLN A 139 -0.01 -5.99 6.55
N CYS A 140 -0.75 -4.96 6.94
CA CYS A 140 -0.94 -4.69 8.35
C CYS A 140 -1.79 -5.80 9.01
N GLY A 141 -1.30 -6.35 10.10
CA GLY A 141 -1.93 -7.44 10.85
C GLY A 141 -1.46 -8.84 10.42
N ASP A 142 -0.26 -8.97 9.85
CA ASP A 142 0.31 -10.27 9.47
C ASP A 142 1.21 -10.89 10.56
N GLY A 143 1.46 -10.12 11.62
CA GLY A 143 2.23 -10.49 12.81
C GLY A 143 3.73 -10.21 12.70
N PHE A 144 4.17 -9.54 11.65
CA PHE A 144 5.55 -9.09 11.44
C PHE A 144 5.59 -7.56 11.52
N LEU A 145 6.58 -7.01 12.23
CA LEU A 145 6.77 -5.57 12.27
C LEU A 145 7.56 -5.14 11.02
N ASP A 146 6.84 -4.72 9.98
CA ASP A 146 7.40 -4.36 8.68
C ASP A 146 7.82 -2.88 8.58
N PRO A 147 8.70 -2.53 7.61
CA PRO A 147 9.15 -1.15 7.45
C PRO A 147 8.01 -0.16 7.19
N GLY A 148 7.72 0.71 8.16
CA GLY A 148 6.65 1.70 8.05
C GLY A 148 5.52 1.48 9.06
N GLU A 149 5.51 0.34 9.74
CA GLU A 149 4.60 0.04 10.84
C GLU A 149 5.18 0.52 12.18
N GLU A 150 4.32 1.04 13.06
CA GLU A 150 4.68 1.32 14.45
C GLU A 150 4.40 0.11 15.37
N CYS A 151 3.53 -0.79 14.93
CA CYS A 151 3.14 -2.03 15.59
C CYS A 151 2.45 -2.95 14.56
N ASP A 152 2.42 -4.26 14.83
CA ASP A 152 1.60 -5.25 14.12
C ASP A 152 1.18 -6.35 15.11
N ASP A 153 -0.09 -6.40 15.51
CA ASP A 153 -0.61 -7.36 16.49
C ASP A 153 -1.08 -8.69 15.89
N GLY A 154 -0.87 -8.90 14.59
CA GLY A 154 -1.25 -10.11 13.86
C GLY A 154 -2.74 -10.28 13.61
N GLU A 155 -3.54 -9.22 13.81
CA GLU A 155 -4.97 -9.22 13.52
C GLU A 155 -5.24 -8.34 12.28
N GLN A 156 -5.65 -8.96 11.16
CA GLN A 156 -6.11 -8.24 9.96
C GLN A 156 -7.39 -7.44 10.28
N MET A 157 -7.23 -6.19 10.71
CA MET A 157 -8.17 -5.05 10.60
C MET A 157 -9.69 -5.40 10.55
N ASP A 158 -10.23 -5.88 11.70
CA ASP A 158 -11.58 -5.64 12.31
C ASP A 158 -12.83 -6.52 11.93
N PRO A 159 -13.93 -6.71 12.76
CA PRO A 159 -14.18 -6.93 14.22
C PRO A 159 -15.03 -8.21 14.57
N PRO A 160 -15.37 -8.54 15.86
CA PRO A 160 -14.59 -8.53 17.10
C PRO A 160 -14.55 -9.91 17.80
N MET A 161 -13.52 -10.16 18.61
CA MET A 161 -13.81 -10.67 19.96
C MET A 161 -12.92 -10.07 21.06
N TYR A 162 -11.79 -9.44 20.72
CA TYR A 162 -10.99 -8.64 21.67
C TYR A 162 -10.42 -7.41 20.96
N ALA A 163 -11.33 -6.53 20.53
CA ALA A 163 -11.03 -5.28 19.85
C ALA A 163 -10.56 -4.24 20.86
N ASN A 164 -9.25 -3.94 20.88
CA ASN A 164 -8.58 -2.75 21.43
C ASN A 164 -7.09 -2.99 21.80
N GLN A 165 -6.33 -3.86 21.14
CA GLN A 165 -4.96 -4.20 21.56
C GLN A 165 -3.89 -3.14 21.21
N GLY A 166 -4.19 -1.85 21.39
CA GLY A 166 -3.19 -0.78 21.25
C GLY A 166 -2.55 -0.58 19.89
N CYS A 167 -2.81 -1.45 18.91
CA CYS A 167 -2.35 -1.37 17.54
C CYS A 167 -3.56 -1.31 16.61
N GLU A 168 -3.77 -0.19 15.93
CA GLU A 168 -4.82 -0.03 14.93
C GLU A 168 -4.20 0.53 13.67
N GLN A 169 -4.44 -0.09 12.53
CA GLN A 169 -3.87 0.35 11.25
C GLN A 169 -2.35 0.48 11.30
N CYS A 170 -1.71 -0.43 12.06
CA CYS A 170 -0.29 -0.47 12.30
C CYS A 170 0.29 0.82 12.91
N THR A 171 -0.58 1.54 13.63
CA THR A 171 -0.25 2.71 14.44
C THR A 171 -0.59 2.46 15.89
N ILE A 172 0.30 2.91 16.78
CA ILE A 172 0.11 2.74 18.22
C ILE A 172 -0.97 3.71 18.71
N GLN A 173 -1.97 3.18 19.41
CA GLN A 173 -3.08 3.96 19.93
C GLN A 173 -2.68 4.79 21.16
N PRO A 174 -3.29 5.98 21.37
CA PRO A 174 -3.01 6.78 22.56
C PRO A 174 -3.30 6.03 23.86
N GLY A 175 -2.36 6.08 24.81
CA GLY A 175 -2.45 5.35 26.09
C GLY A 175 -1.94 3.91 26.02
N TRP A 176 -1.33 3.51 24.90
CA TRP A 176 -0.75 2.19 24.70
C TRP A 176 0.74 2.28 24.41
N GLU A 177 1.47 1.29 24.89
CA GLU A 177 2.84 1.00 24.50
C GLU A 177 2.91 -0.38 23.87
N CYS A 178 3.58 -0.45 22.71
CA CYS A 178 3.81 -1.70 22.00
C CYS A 178 5.28 -2.10 22.13
N TYR A 179 5.51 -3.41 22.26
CA TYR A 179 6.83 -4.01 22.32
C TYR A 179 7.08 -4.84 21.06
N ASP A 180 8.26 -4.67 20.46
CA ASP A 180 8.75 -5.36 19.26
C ASP A 180 8.91 -6.87 19.50
N MET A 181 7.79 -7.56 19.51
CA MET A 181 7.64 -9.01 19.55
C MET A 181 7.02 -9.45 18.22
N LEU A 182 7.03 -10.76 17.91
CA LEU A 182 6.34 -11.29 16.73
C LEU A 182 5.18 -12.20 17.16
N PRO A 183 3.91 -11.75 17.13
CA PRO A 183 3.43 -10.39 16.79
C PRO A 183 3.74 -9.34 17.87
N SER A 184 3.61 -8.06 17.54
CA SER A 184 3.76 -6.92 18.45
C SER A 184 2.78 -7.06 19.62
N LEU A 185 3.28 -6.80 20.82
CA LEU A 185 2.50 -6.95 22.04
C LEU A 185 2.27 -5.58 22.65
N CYS A 186 1.02 -5.13 22.64
CA CYS A 186 0.68 -3.82 23.17
C CYS A 186 -0.06 -3.91 24.51
N GLY A 187 0.34 -3.07 25.45
CA GLY A 187 -0.30 -2.93 26.75
C GLY A 187 -0.60 -1.45 27.06
N PRO A 188 -1.51 -1.18 27.99
CA PRO A 188 -1.75 0.17 28.48
C PRO A 188 -0.51 0.75 29.18
N ILE A 189 -0.32 2.06 29.08
CA ILE A 189 0.82 2.76 29.69
C ILE A 189 0.51 3.07 31.15
N CYS A 190 1.24 2.43 32.05
CA CYS A 190 1.10 2.70 33.46
C CYS A 190 1.49 4.15 33.84
N GLY A 191 0.61 4.82 34.59
CA GLY A 191 0.84 6.12 35.19
C GLY A 191 0.59 7.29 34.23
N ASP A 192 -0.11 7.08 33.13
CA ASP A 192 -0.44 8.12 32.15
C ASP A 192 -1.78 8.84 32.46
N GLY A 193 -2.52 8.33 33.44
CA GLY A 193 -3.80 8.85 33.89
C GLY A 193 -4.99 8.27 33.14
N ILE A 194 -4.81 7.20 32.36
CA ILE A 194 -5.82 6.55 31.52
C ILE A 194 -5.99 5.09 31.98
N TRP A 195 -6.90 4.85 32.92
CA TRP A 195 -7.15 3.49 33.40
C TRP A 195 -7.88 2.64 32.35
N LEU A 196 -7.20 1.62 31.82
CA LEU A 196 -7.72 0.68 30.82
C LEU A 196 -7.84 -0.74 31.41
N HIS A 197 -9.06 -1.12 31.79
CA HIS A 197 -9.32 -2.41 32.45
C HIS A 197 -10.42 -3.28 31.83
N GLU A 198 -11.29 -2.70 30.98
CA GLU A 198 -12.38 -3.42 30.32
C GLU A 198 -11.96 -3.90 28.92
N GLY A 199 -12.54 -5.02 28.47
CA GLY A 199 -12.27 -5.57 27.12
C GLY A 199 -10.90 -6.25 26.94
N LEU A 200 -9.99 -6.10 27.90
CA LEU A 200 -8.65 -6.67 27.89
C LEU A 200 -8.59 -8.07 28.51
N SER A 201 -7.69 -8.92 27.99
CA SER A 201 -7.42 -10.24 28.57
C SER A 201 -6.82 -10.11 29.97
N VAL A 202 -7.18 -11.03 30.89
CA VAL A 202 -6.63 -11.08 32.25
C VAL A 202 -5.10 -11.16 32.22
N GLY A 203 -4.43 -10.14 32.77
CA GLY A 203 -2.97 -9.98 32.75
C GLY A 203 -2.46 -8.86 31.83
N PHE A 204 -3.32 -8.29 30.99
CA PHE A 204 -3.04 -7.11 30.16
C PHE A 204 -3.77 -5.84 30.62
N ALA A 205 -4.85 -6.00 31.38
CA ALA A 205 -5.57 -4.90 32.02
C ALA A 205 -4.77 -4.30 33.18
N GLU A 206 -4.84 -2.98 33.32
CA GLU A 206 -4.35 -2.29 34.51
C GLU A 206 -5.23 -2.58 35.72
N GLY A 207 -4.61 -2.92 36.84
CA GLY A 207 -5.31 -3.00 38.12
C GLY A 207 -5.76 -1.62 38.61
N CYS A 208 -5.00 -0.58 38.26
CA CYS A 208 -5.21 0.82 38.55
C CYS A 208 -4.31 1.67 37.63
N ASP A 209 -4.59 2.95 37.49
CA ASP A 209 -3.67 3.97 36.97
C ASP A 209 -4.01 5.28 37.69
N ASP A 210 -3.14 5.78 38.55
CA ASP A 210 -3.40 7.00 39.33
C ASP A 210 -2.70 8.25 38.76
N GLY A 211 -2.23 8.14 37.51
CA GLY A 211 -1.60 9.22 36.75
C GLY A 211 -0.13 9.45 37.08
N ASN A 212 0.50 8.52 37.80
CA ASN A 212 1.92 8.59 38.08
C ASN A 212 2.58 7.20 38.30
N LEU A 213 3.88 7.17 38.61
CA LEU A 213 4.67 5.95 38.81
C LEU A 213 5.31 5.90 40.22
N VAL A 214 4.67 6.51 41.21
CA VAL A 214 5.16 6.56 42.60
C VAL A 214 4.55 5.40 43.36
N ASP A 215 5.39 4.58 44.00
CA ASP A 215 4.90 3.54 44.90
C ASP A 215 4.40 4.13 46.23
N ASP A 216 3.54 3.39 46.93
CA ASP A 216 2.91 3.67 48.21
C ASP A 216 1.83 4.78 48.21
N ASP A 217 1.18 5.07 47.08
CA ASP A 217 0.03 6.00 46.97
C ASP A 217 -1.31 5.32 46.59
N GLY A 218 -1.30 3.98 46.53
CA GLY A 218 -2.44 3.13 46.24
C GLY A 218 -2.40 2.45 44.87
N CYS A 219 -1.59 2.96 43.93
CA CYS A 219 -1.31 2.31 42.66
C CYS A 219 0.19 2.28 42.41
N ASN A 220 0.82 1.11 42.44
CA ASN A 220 2.27 1.05 42.29
C ASN A 220 2.71 1.32 40.84
N ALA A 221 4.03 1.49 40.64
CA ALA A 221 4.63 1.75 39.32
C ALA A 221 4.49 0.60 38.28
N SER A 222 3.84 -0.51 38.65
CA SER A 222 3.46 -1.60 37.74
C SER A 222 1.94 -1.68 37.53
N CYS A 223 1.21 -0.65 37.93
CA CYS A 223 -0.24 -0.52 37.82
C CYS A 223 -1.01 -1.68 38.45
N VAL A 224 -0.47 -2.17 39.57
CA VAL A 224 -1.11 -3.13 40.46
C VAL A 224 -1.58 -2.39 41.69
N VAL A 225 -2.85 -2.58 42.05
CA VAL A 225 -3.43 -2.04 43.29
C VAL A 225 -2.60 -2.52 44.47
N GLU A 226 -2.18 -1.57 45.29
CA GLU A 226 -1.34 -1.86 46.44
C GLU A 226 -2.08 -2.62 47.53
N THR A 227 -1.34 -3.26 48.43
CA THR A 227 -1.94 -4.07 49.50
C THR A 227 -2.75 -3.16 50.44
N ASP A 228 -3.95 -3.61 50.80
CA ASP A 228 -4.90 -2.86 51.64
C ASP A 228 -5.39 -1.53 51.02
N CYS A 229 -5.30 -1.40 49.69
CA CYS A 229 -5.85 -0.28 48.94
C CYS A 229 -7.00 -0.73 48.03
N GLU A 230 -7.99 0.14 47.84
CA GLU A 230 -9.07 -0.03 46.87
C GLU A 230 -9.06 1.16 45.90
N CYS A 231 -8.95 0.86 44.61
CA CYS A 231 -8.96 1.87 43.54
C CYS A 231 -10.31 1.88 42.82
N THR A 232 -10.79 3.07 42.48
CA THR A 232 -12.01 3.28 41.69
C THR A 232 -11.75 4.30 40.60
N GLY A 233 -12.38 4.15 39.44
CA GLY A 233 -12.20 5.04 38.31
C GLY A 233 -13.26 4.82 37.25
N MET A 234 -13.18 5.61 36.19
CA MET A 234 -13.93 5.38 34.96
C MET A 234 -12.93 4.98 33.87
N GLU A 235 -13.35 4.09 32.96
CA GLU A 235 -12.55 3.70 31.80
C GLU A 235 -12.07 4.94 31.04
N GLY A 236 -10.78 4.97 30.71
CA GLY A 236 -10.15 6.10 30.02
C GLY A 236 -9.85 7.32 30.89
N GLY A 237 -9.88 7.19 32.22
CA GLY A 237 -9.54 8.26 33.15
C GLY A 237 -8.75 7.78 34.36
N THR A 238 -8.31 8.71 35.19
CA THR A 238 -7.43 8.42 36.33
C THR A 238 -8.20 7.70 37.43
N SER A 239 -7.65 6.59 37.91
CA SER A 239 -8.12 5.88 39.10
C SER A 239 -7.78 6.66 40.36
N THR A 240 -8.67 6.58 41.35
CA THR A 240 -8.49 7.16 42.68
C THR A 240 -8.43 6.03 43.69
N CYS A 241 -7.31 5.91 44.38
CA CYS A 241 -7.05 4.84 45.34
C CYS A 241 -7.19 5.33 46.78
N VAL A 242 -7.76 4.47 47.64
CA VAL A 242 -7.87 4.71 49.09
C VAL A 242 -7.24 3.54 49.83
N CYS A 243 -6.15 3.83 50.55
CA CYS A 243 -5.41 2.85 51.34
C CYS A 243 -5.83 2.84 52.81
N GLY A 244 -5.72 1.67 53.44
CA GLY A 244 -6.12 1.50 54.84
C GLY A 244 -7.61 1.20 55.02
N VAL A 245 -8.28 0.73 53.96
CA VAL A 245 -9.60 0.06 54.06
C VAL A 245 -9.41 -1.34 54.66
N GLY A 246 -8.92 -1.37 55.90
CA GLY A 246 -8.98 -2.55 56.73
C GLY A 246 -10.44 -2.99 56.83
N ASP A 247 -10.67 -4.23 56.47
CA ASP A 247 -11.90 -5.00 56.63
C ASP A 247 -12.88 -4.36 57.64
N SER A 248 -14.02 -3.89 57.15
CA SER A 248 -15.15 -3.53 58.00
C SER A 248 -15.81 -4.77 58.63
N SER A 249 -15.06 -5.84 58.91
CA SER A 249 -15.45 -6.87 59.86
C SER A 249 -15.21 -6.32 61.27
N GLY A 250 -16.16 -5.49 61.69
CA GLY A 250 -16.40 -5.24 63.10
C GLY A 250 -16.76 -6.54 63.82
N THR A 251 -15.74 -7.31 64.22
CA THR A 251 -15.77 -8.10 65.44
C THR A 251 -14.51 -7.77 66.23
N ASP A 252 -14.69 -6.77 67.09
CA ASP A 252 -14.04 -6.60 68.37
C ASP A 252 -13.61 -7.95 68.98
N THR A 253 -12.32 -8.26 68.88
CA THR A 253 -11.67 -9.15 69.85
C THR A 253 -10.41 -8.46 70.34
N GLY A 254 -10.52 -7.92 71.55
CA GLY A 254 -9.46 -7.23 72.25
C GLY A 254 -8.09 -7.92 72.16
N GLY A 255 -7.13 -7.17 71.63
CA GLY A 255 -5.71 -7.41 71.78
C GLY A 255 -5.12 -6.28 72.63
N THR A 256 -4.59 -6.63 73.79
CA THR A 256 -3.88 -5.72 74.69
C THR A 256 -2.58 -5.24 74.05
N ASP A 257 -2.51 -3.98 73.64
CA ASP A 257 -1.22 -3.31 73.43
C ASP A 257 -0.76 -2.63 74.71
N THR A 258 0.15 -3.31 75.38
CA THR A 258 0.96 -2.79 76.47
C THR A 258 2.12 -1.98 75.92
N GLY A 259 2.21 -0.70 76.31
CA GLY A 259 3.49 -0.05 76.56
C GLY A 259 3.95 0.96 75.51
N GLY A 260 3.79 2.25 75.85
CA GLY A 260 4.41 3.36 75.14
C GLY A 260 4.09 4.72 75.77
N THR A 261 4.59 4.95 76.99
CA THR A 261 4.84 6.29 77.57
C THR A 261 5.85 7.04 76.68
N ASP A 262 5.92 8.36 76.53
CA ASP A 262 5.43 9.49 77.31
C ASP A 262 5.62 10.80 76.51
N THR A 263 4.76 11.78 76.80
CA THR A 263 5.01 13.24 76.89
C THR A 263 5.42 14.09 75.68
N GLY A 264 4.65 15.17 75.46
CA GLY A 264 5.22 16.49 75.15
C GLY A 264 4.43 17.37 74.17
N GLY A 265 3.46 18.15 74.65
CA GLY A 265 2.79 19.13 73.79
C GLY A 265 1.68 19.93 74.47
N SER A 266 2.05 20.83 75.38
CA SER A 266 1.14 21.83 75.94
C SER A 266 0.52 22.69 74.83
N SER A 267 -0.80 22.75 74.76
CA SER A 267 -1.53 23.80 74.04
C SER A 267 -2.56 24.41 74.97
N THR A 268 -2.23 25.58 75.49
CA THR A 268 -3.13 26.47 76.24
C THR A 268 -4.14 27.09 75.27
N GLY A 269 -5.39 26.63 75.28
CA GLY A 269 -6.53 27.29 74.64
C GLY A 269 -7.24 28.19 75.65
N GLY A 270 -7.02 29.50 75.57
CA GLY A 270 -7.74 30.50 76.35
C GLY A 270 -9.16 30.68 75.85
N SER A 271 -10.14 30.46 76.73
CA SER A 271 -11.52 30.92 76.57
C SER A 271 -11.64 32.35 77.11
N SER A 272 -12.14 33.28 76.30
CA SER A 272 -12.83 34.47 76.81
C SER A 272 -13.94 34.89 75.85
N THR A 273 -15.14 34.48 76.22
CA THR A 273 -16.38 35.22 76.00
C THR A 273 -16.44 36.37 77.02
N GLY A 274 -16.90 37.55 76.59
CA GLY A 274 -17.19 38.70 77.46
C GLY A 274 -16.71 40.02 76.91
#